data_AF-A0A843LYN3-F1
#
_entry.id   AF-A0A843LYN3-F1
#
_cell.length_a   1.000
_cell.length_b   1.000
_cell.length_c   1.000
_cell.angle_alpha   90.00
_cell.angle_beta   90.00
_cell.angle_gamma   90.00
#
_symmetry.space_group_name_H-M   'P 1'
#
loop_
_entity.id
_entity.type
_entity.pdbx_description
1 polymer ?
#
loop_
_entity_poly.entity_id
_entity_poly.type
_entity_poly.pdbx_seq_one_letter_code
_entity_poly.pdbx_strand_id
1 'polypeptide(L)'
;MITSGDLYTPKNNFVFGLSHIKLGVAVVSATRLDNRFFGRYADDASLIKRIITESCHEIGHLYSLEHCENPSCIMYCPNNLDQLDAKNTIFCGRCRLELDSAMAGGTL
;
A
#
# COMPACT_ATOMS: atom_id res chain seq x y z
N MET A 1 5.91 3.47 8.87
CA MET A 1 6.79 2.45 9.49
C MET A 1 6.84 1.23 8.58
N ILE A 2 7.99 0.56 8.46
CA ILE A 2 8.09 -0.74 7.79
C ILE A 2 8.48 -1.77 8.86
N THR A 3 7.82 -2.92 8.88
CA THR A 3 8.06 -3.98 9.87
C THR A 3 8.28 -5.33 9.19
N SER A 4 9.06 -6.21 9.83
CA SER A 4 9.22 -7.62 9.46
C SER A 4 8.22 -8.56 10.16
N GLY A 5 7.34 -8.02 10.99
CA GLY A 5 6.24 -8.76 11.60
C GLY A 5 5.02 -8.85 10.68
N ASP A 6 4.33 -9.99 10.70
CA ASP A 6 3.07 -10.16 9.97
C ASP A 6 1.96 -9.34 10.64
N LEU A 7 1.09 -8.73 9.84
CA LEU A 7 0.04 -7.83 10.32
C LEU A 7 -1.33 -8.42 10.04
N TYR A 8 -2.27 -8.19 10.95
CA TYR A 8 -3.67 -8.61 10.83
C TYR A 8 -4.59 -7.57 11.47
N THR A 9 -5.87 -7.64 11.14
CA THR A 9 -6.92 -6.86 11.79
C THR A 9 -8.01 -7.82 12.28
N PRO A 10 -8.94 -7.40 13.16
CA PRO A 10 -10.07 -8.24 13.55
C PRO A 10 -10.95 -8.71 12.37
N LYS A 11 -10.86 -8.06 11.21
CA LYS A 11 -11.68 -8.36 10.02
C LYS A 11 -10.92 -9.16 8.96
N ASN A 12 -9.60 -9.20 9.01
CA ASN A 12 -8.77 -9.77 7.95
C ASN A 12 -7.69 -10.66 8.53
N ASN A 13 -7.55 -11.87 7.97
CA ASN A 13 -6.53 -12.84 8.37
C ASN A 13 -5.10 -12.29 8.24
N PHE A 14 -4.89 -11.33 7.32
CA PHE A 14 -3.69 -10.54 7.22
C PHE A 14 -3.97 -9.22 6.50
N VAL A 15 -3.03 -8.28 6.60
CA VAL A 15 -2.96 -7.08 5.76
C VAL A 15 -1.51 -6.82 5.34
N PHE A 16 -1.30 -6.22 4.17
CA PHE A 16 0.04 -5.79 3.74
C PHE A 16 0.45 -4.50 4.43
N GLY A 17 -0.49 -3.59 4.64
CA GLY A 17 -0.32 -2.36 5.41
C GLY A 17 -1.58 -1.97 6.16
N LEU A 18 -1.45 -0.94 6.99
CA LEU A 18 -2.58 -0.28 7.62
C LEU A 18 -2.22 1.18 7.92
N SER A 19 -3.20 2.05 7.76
CA SER A 19 -3.11 3.48 8.05
C SER A 19 -4.20 3.89 9.04
N HIS A 20 -3.87 4.87 9.88
CA HIS A 20 -4.80 5.50 10.80
C HIS A 20 -4.82 7.00 10.55
N ILE A 21 -5.73 7.43 9.65
CA ILE A 21 -5.82 8.79 9.12
C ILE A 21 -5.80 9.86 10.22
N LYS A 22 -6.63 9.72 11.27
CA LYS A 22 -6.72 10.71 12.36
C LYS A 22 -5.43 10.91 13.16
N LEU A 23 -4.55 9.90 13.17
CA LEU A 23 -3.28 9.94 13.89
C LEU A 23 -2.10 10.22 12.95
N GLY A 24 -2.31 10.26 11.63
CA GLY A 24 -1.24 10.50 10.66
C GLY A 24 -0.19 9.39 10.60
N VAL A 25 -0.54 8.16 11.01
CA VAL A 25 0.42 7.03 11.09
C VAL A 25 0.04 5.90 10.14
N ALA A 26 1.06 5.28 9.56
CA ALA A 26 0.93 4.11 8.70
C ALA A 26 2.04 3.08 8.96
N VAL A 27 1.71 1.81 8.75
CA VAL A 27 2.63 0.68 8.82
C VAL A 27 2.48 -0.22 7.59
N VAL A 28 3.59 -0.73 7.06
CA VAL A 28 3.63 -1.77 6.02
C VAL A 28 4.44 -2.96 6.54
N SER A 29 3.94 -4.17 6.35
CA SER A 29 4.65 -5.42 6.63
C SER A 29 5.38 -5.90 5.38
N ALA A 30 6.69 -6.11 5.51
CA ALA A 30 7.47 -6.77 4.46
C ALA A 30 7.26 -8.29 4.42
N THR A 31 6.67 -8.89 5.47
CA THR A 31 6.61 -10.34 5.66
C THR A 31 5.95 -11.05 4.49
N ARG A 32 4.75 -10.63 4.09
CA ARG A 32 4.00 -11.24 2.97
C ARG A 32 4.27 -10.58 1.62
N LEU A 33 5.15 -9.57 1.57
CA LEU A 33 5.63 -8.97 0.32
C LEU A 33 6.84 -9.74 -0.24
N ASP A 34 7.51 -10.49 0.62
CA ASP A 34 8.68 -11.29 0.28
C ASP A 34 8.28 -12.65 -0.31
N ASN A 35 8.87 -12.98 -1.45
CA ASN A 35 8.72 -14.27 -2.11
C ASN A 35 9.06 -15.45 -1.17
N ARG A 36 10.02 -15.27 -0.25
CA ARG A 36 10.46 -16.29 0.70
C ARG A 36 9.35 -16.75 1.64
N PHE A 37 8.37 -15.90 1.95
CA PHE A 37 7.19 -16.29 2.74
C PHE A 37 6.39 -17.40 2.06
N PHE A 38 6.40 -17.43 0.73
CA PHE A 38 5.70 -18.42 -0.10
C PHE A 38 6.63 -19.56 -0.58
N GLY A 39 7.82 -19.70 0.02
CA GLY A 39 8.80 -20.72 -0.39
C GLY A 39 9.40 -20.51 -1.78
N ARG A 40 9.31 -19.30 -2.33
CA ARG A 40 9.87 -18.94 -3.65
C ARG A 40 11.27 -18.31 -3.47
N TYR A 41 12.05 -18.29 -4.55
CA TYR A 41 13.35 -17.61 -4.56
C TYR A 41 13.21 -16.11 -4.24
N ALA A 42 14.19 -15.60 -3.50
CA ALA A 42 14.29 -14.17 -3.21
C ALA A 42 14.42 -13.39 -4.52
N ASP A 43 13.76 -12.24 -4.56
CA ASP A 43 13.88 -11.25 -5.61
C ASP A 43 13.75 -9.88 -4.95
N ASP A 44 14.91 -9.28 -4.69
CA ASP A 44 15.00 -8.00 -3.99
C ASP A 44 14.34 -6.87 -4.79
N ALA A 45 14.37 -6.94 -6.13
CA ALA A 45 13.73 -5.93 -6.96
C ALA A 45 12.21 -5.98 -6.82
N SER A 46 11.63 -7.19 -6.83
CA SER A 46 10.20 -7.38 -6.55
C SER A 46 9.82 -6.96 -5.13
N LEU A 47 10.62 -7.32 -4.12
CA LEU A 47 10.37 -6.92 -2.73
C LEU A 47 10.38 -5.39 -2.58
N ILE A 48 11.39 -4.71 -3.13
CA ILE A 48 11.50 -3.25 -3.09
C ILE A 48 10.31 -2.60 -3.79
N LYS A 49 9.95 -3.06 -5.00
CA LYS A 49 8.80 -2.55 -5.76
C LYS A 49 7.52 -2.65 -4.92
N ARG A 50 7.27 -3.80 -4.30
CA ARG A 50 6.08 -4.05 -3.49
C ARG A 50 6.03 -3.18 -2.24
N ILE A 51 7.14 -3.04 -1.53
CA ILE A 51 7.25 -2.15 -0.36
C ILE A 51 6.95 -0.71 -0.77
N ILE A 52 7.50 -0.22 -1.87
CA ILE A 52 7.24 1.14 -2.37
C ILE A 52 5.75 1.30 -2.69
N THR A 53 5.18 0.39 -3.50
CA THR A 53 3.77 0.45 -3.92
C THR A 53 2.83 0.49 -2.72
N GLU A 54 3.02 -0.40 -1.75
CA GLU A 54 2.15 -0.47 -0.59
C GLU A 54 2.39 0.67 0.40
N SER A 55 3.63 1.13 0.55
CA SER A 55 3.91 2.34 1.34
C SER A 55 3.21 3.56 0.75
N CYS A 56 3.24 3.73 -0.57
CA CYS A 56 2.50 4.80 -1.24
C CYS A 56 0.98 4.65 -1.10
N HIS A 57 0.45 3.43 -1.07
CA HIS A 57 -0.97 3.15 -0.80
C HIS A 57 -1.38 3.65 0.59
N GLU A 58 -0.65 3.25 1.62
CA GLU A 58 -0.95 3.64 2.99
C GLU A 58 -0.74 5.14 3.23
N ILE A 59 0.26 5.76 2.58
CA ILE A 59 0.42 7.22 2.61
C ILE A 59 -0.74 7.91 1.90
N GLY A 60 -1.24 7.36 0.79
CA GLY A 60 -2.44 7.89 0.11
C GLY A 60 -3.64 7.96 1.05
N HIS A 61 -3.86 6.95 1.88
CA HIS A 61 -4.88 6.99 2.92
C HIS A 61 -4.67 8.10 3.94
N LEU A 62 -3.42 8.44 4.32
CA LEU A 62 -3.15 9.59 5.19
C LEU A 62 -3.56 10.93 4.57
N TYR A 63 -3.60 11.01 3.24
CA TYR A 63 -4.17 12.13 2.49
C TYR A 63 -5.68 11.97 2.20
N SER A 64 -6.36 11.07 2.90
CA SER A 64 -7.80 10.79 2.77
C SER A 64 -8.23 10.22 1.41
N LEU A 65 -7.32 9.61 0.65
CA LEU A 65 -7.72 8.86 -0.55
C LEU A 65 -8.38 7.54 -0.12
N GLU A 66 -9.48 7.20 -0.77
CA GLU A 66 -10.12 5.89 -0.62
C GLU A 66 -9.56 4.87 -1.61
N HIS A 67 -9.96 3.61 -1.46
CA HIS A 67 -9.59 2.57 -2.40
C HIS A 67 -10.06 2.91 -3.82
N CYS A 68 -9.24 2.56 -4.80
CA CYS A 68 -9.55 2.72 -6.22
C CYS A 68 -9.98 1.38 -6.83
N GLU A 69 -10.96 1.41 -7.73
CA GLU A 69 -11.39 0.22 -8.48
C GLU A 69 -10.44 -0.16 -9.62
N ASN A 70 -9.54 0.76 -10.04
CA ASN A 70 -8.58 0.50 -11.10
C ASN A 70 -7.43 -0.40 -10.57
N PRO A 71 -7.30 -1.67 -11.03
CA PRO A 71 -6.30 -2.61 -10.52
C PRO A 71 -4.86 -2.17 -10.71
N SER A 72 -4.59 -1.29 -11.66
CA SER A 72 -3.24 -0.76 -11.92
C SER A 72 -2.88 0.46 -11.07
N CYS A 73 -3.81 1.02 -10.29
CA CYS A 73 -3.57 2.19 -9.44
C CYS A 73 -2.90 1.80 -8.11
N ILE A 74 -2.02 2.67 -7.57
CA ILE A 74 -1.48 2.53 -6.20
C ILE A 74 -2.60 2.35 -5.17
N MET A 75 -3.73 3.08 -5.30
CA MET A 75 -4.85 3.01 -4.35
C MET A 75 -5.75 1.77 -4.52
N TYR A 76 -5.44 0.85 -5.44
CA TYR A 76 -6.13 -0.45 -5.46
C TYR A 76 -5.78 -1.28 -4.21
N CYS A 77 -6.78 -1.92 -3.62
CA CYS A 77 -6.64 -2.78 -2.45
C CYS A 77 -6.47 -4.25 -2.88
N PRO A 78 -5.26 -4.82 -2.84
CA PRO A 78 -5.03 -6.20 -3.25
C PRO A 78 -5.40 -7.19 -2.15
N ASN A 79 -6.00 -8.30 -2.52
CA ASN A 79 -6.29 -9.41 -1.60
C ASN A 79 -5.15 -10.45 -1.53
N ASN A 80 -4.23 -10.40 -2.48
CA ASN A 80 -3.11 -11.34 -2.59
C ASN A 80 -1.93 -10.70 -3.33
N LEU A 81 -0.79 -11.40 -3.33
CA LEU A 81 0.45 -10.91 -3.91
C LEU A 81 0.36 -10.70 -5.43
N ASP A 82 -0.35 -11.57 -6.15
CA ASP A 82 -0.49 -11.46 -7.60
C ASP A 82 -1.29 -10.19 -7.99
N GLN A 83 -2.32 -9.85 -7.21
CA GLN A 83 -3.06 -8.59 -7.36
C GLN A 83 -2.19 -7.37 -7.01
N LEU A 84 -1.33 -7.47 -6.01
CA LEU A 84 -0.37 -6.40 -5.68
C LEU A 84 0.63 -6.20 -6.83
N ASP A 85 1.13 -7.29 -7.43
CA ASP A 85 2.09 -7.24 -8.53
C ASP A 85 1.50 -6.65 -9.82
N ALA A 86 0.18 -6.77 -10.01
CA ALA A 86 -0.57 -6.17 -11.10
C ALA A 86 -0.72 -4.64 -10.99
N LYS A 87 -0.47 -4.05 -9.80
CA LYS A 87 -0.44 -2.60 -9.63
C LYS A 87 0.79 -2.01 -10.34
N ASN A 88 0.60 -0.84 -10.93
CA ASN A 88 1.71 0.03 -11.25
C ASN A 88 2.15 0.80 -9.99
N THR A 89 3.35 1.36 -10.02
CA THR A 89 3.86 2.26 -8.98
C THR A 89 3.41 3.71 -9.19
N ILE A 90 2.21 3.92 -9.76
CA ILE A 90 1.66 5.25 -10.05
C ILE A 90 0.18 5.35 -9.63
N PHE A 91 -0.22 6.56 -9.22
CA PHE A 91 -1.64 6.90 -9.06
C PHE A 91 -2.29 7.03 -10.44
N CYS A 92 -3.53 6.57 -10.58
CA CYS A 92 -4.33 6.87 -11.78
C CYS A 92 -4.70 8.37 -11.82
N GLY A 93 -5.19 8.86 -12.96
CA GLY A 93 -5.53 10.28 -13.11
C GLY A 93 -6.47 10.82 -12.05
N ARG A 94 -7.50 10.05 -11.65
CA ARG A 94 -8.45 10.42 -10.58
C ARG A 94 -7.74 10.56 -9.23
N CYS A 95 -7.08 9.51 -8.75
CA CYS A 95 -6.40 9.53 -7.46
C CYS A 95 -5.26 10.56 -7.43
N ARG A 96 -4.62 10.85 -8.58
CA ARG A 96 -3.62 11.91 -8.66
C ARG A 96 -4.23 13.28 -8.39
N LEU A 97 -5.37 13.61 -9.01
CA LEU A 97 -6.08 14.87 -8.78
C LEU A 97 -6.58 14.99 -7.34
N GLU A 98 -7.11 13.90 -6.76
CA GLU A 98 -7.51 13.85 -5.35
C GLU A 98 -6.32 14.13 -4.42
N LEU A 99 -5.16 13.50 -4.68
CA LEU A 99 -3.94 13.73 -3.91
C LEU A 99 -3.41 15.15 -4.04
N ASP A 100 -3.35 15.70 -5.26
CA ASP A 100 -2.87 17.06 -5.50
C ASP A 100 -3.79 18.09 -4.80
N SER A 101 -5.11 17.83 -4.77
CA SER A 101 -6.08 18.67 -4.04
C SER A 101 -5.89 18.58 -2.52
N ALA A 102 -5.69 17.37 -1.98
CA ALA A 102 -5.45 17.15 -0.55
C ALA A 102 -4.15 17.82 -0.08
N MET A 103 -3.09 17.76 -0.89
CA MET A 103 -1.82 18.42 -0.59
C MET A 103 -1.92 19.96 -0.64
N ALA A 104 -2.72 20.50 -1.57
CA ALA A 104 -2.93 21.96 -1.67
C ALA A 104 -3.78 22.53 -0.52
N GLY A 105 -4.68 21.72 0.06
CA GLY A 105 -5.52 22.10 1.20
C GLY A 105 -4.85 21.95 2.58
N GLY A 106 -3.69 21.29 2.66
CA GLY A 106 -2.95 21.10 3.90
C GLY A 106 -2.17 22.36 4.30
N THR A 107 -2.75 23.18 5.18
CA THR A 107 -1.94 24.14 5.96
C THR A 107 -1.24 23.34 7.05
N LEU A 108 0.11 23.35 7.06
CA LEU A 108 0.90 22.91 8.22
C LEU A 108 0.62 23.79 9.44
#